data_AF-O42306-F1
#
_entry.id   AF-O42306-F1
#
_cell.length_a   1.000
_cell.length_b   1.000
_cell.length_c   1.000
_cell.angle_alpha   90.00
_cell.angle_beta   90.00
_cell.angle_gamma   90.00
#
_symmetry.space_group_name_H-M   'P 1'
#
loop_
_entity.id
_entity.type
_entity.pdbx_description
1 polymer ?
#
loop_
_entity_poly.entity_id
_entity_poly.type
_entity_poly.pdbx_seq_one_letter_code
_entity_poly.pdbx_strand_id
1 'polypeptide(L)'
;DFRKDLGWKWIHEPSGYYANYCTGSCSFVWASENKYSQVLALYRHHNPGASAQPCCVPQVLNPLPIVYYVGRQHKVEQLSNMIVRSC
;
A
#
# COMPACT_ATOMS: atom_id res chain seq x y z
N ASP A 1 -10.06 6.20 -8.87
CA ASP A 1 -11.51 6.37 -9.03
C ASP A 1 -12.19 5.05 -8.70
N PHE A 2 -13.12 5.03 -7.74
CA PHE A 2 -13.75 3.78 -7.29
C PHE A 2 -14.56 3.08 -8.37
N ARG A 3 -15.30 3.84 -9.19
CA ARG A 3 -16.17 3.27 -10.21
C ARG A 3 -15.37 2.80 -11.41
N LYS A 4 -14.37 3.58 -11.82
CA LYS A 4 -13.56 3.29 -13.02
C LYS A 4 -12.53 2.19 -12.78
N ASP A 5 -11.78 2.27 -11.68
CA ASP A 5 -10.58 1.42 -11.49
C ASP A 5 -10.89 0.15 -10.67
N LEU A 6 -11.86 0.22 -9.75
CA LEU A 6 -12.25 -0.89 -8.87
C LEU A 6 -13.64 -1.47 -9.19
N GLY A 7 -14.42 -0.81 -10.04
CA GLY A 7 -15.80 -1.21 -10.35
C GLY A 7 -16.76 -1.07 -9.17
N TRP A 8 -16.38 -0.37 -8.10
CA TRP A 8 -17.18 -0.20 -6.90
C TRP A 8 -18.23 0.88 -7.11
N LYS A 9 -19.50 0.49 -7.08
CA LYS A 9 -20.66 1.39 -7.30
C LYS A 9 -21.41 1.73 -6.01
N TRP A 10 -21.00 1.17 -4.88
CA TRP A 10 -21.70 1.29 -3.60
C TRP A 10 -21.18 2.45 -2.75
N ILE A 11 -19.95 2.92 -2.96
CA ILE A 11 -19.41 4.13 -2.32
C ILE A 11 -20.04 5.35 -2.99
N HIS A 12 -20.66 6.21 -2.18
CA HIS A 12 -21.22 7.47 -2.62
C HIS A 12 -20.16 8.57 -2.64
N GLU A 13 -19.44 8.74 -1.52
CA GLU A 13 -18.34 9.69 -1.38
C GLU A 13 -17.17 9.07 -0.59
N PRO A 14 -15.90 9.36 -0.94
CA PRO A 14 -15.45 10.16 -2.08
C PRO A 14 -15.56 9.38 -3.40
N SER A 15 -15.53 10.06 -4.55
CA SER A 15 -15.52 9.40 -5.88
C SER A 15 -14.21 8.62 -6.17
N GLY A 16 -13.13 9.00 -5.50
CA GLY A 16 -11.83 8.35 -5.56
C GLY A 16 -10.89 8.95 -4.51
N TYR A 17 -9.71 8.38 -4.38
CA TYR A 17 -8.72 8.80 -3.40
C TYR A 17 -7.30 8.49 -3.89
N TYR A 18 -6.29 9.11 -3.27
CA TYR A 18 -4.89 8.82 -3.53
C TYR A 18 -4.45 7.64 -2.67
N ALA A 19 -4.46 6.44 -3.24
CA ALA A 19 -3.99 5.24 -2.55
C ALA A 19 -2.47 5.24 -2.32
N ASN A 20 -1.73 5.86 -3.26
CA ASN A 20 -0.28 5.71 -3.40
C ASN A 20 0.14 4.24 -3.56
N TYR A 21 1.41 4.01 -3.85
CA TYR A 21 1.95 2.66 -3.95
C TYR A 21 3.46 2.68 -3.72
N CYS A 22 3.98 1.55 -3.28
CA CYS A 22 5.42 1.35 -3.10
C CYS A 22 6.00 0.71 -4.36
N THR A 23 7.07 1.29 -4.88
CA THR A 23 7.85 0.73 -5.98
C THR A 23 9.30 1.20 -5.87
N GLY A 24 10.23 0.40 -6.37
CA GLY A 24 11.67 0.69 -6.34
C GLY A 24 12.51 -0.43 -5.75
N SER A 25 13.82 -0.27 -5.83
CA SER A 25 14.79 -1.24 -5.30
C SER A 25 15.04 -1.03 -3.81
N CYS A 26 14.83 -2.07 -2.99
CA CYS A 26 15.14 -2.06 -1.55
C CYS A 26 16.60 -2.45 -1.27
N SER A 27 17.57 -1.84 -1.95
CA SER A 27 18.98 -2.23 -1.87
C SER A 27 19.72 -1.71 -0.63
N PHE A 28 19.07 -0.93 0.24
CA PHE A 28 19.74 -0.29 1.38
C PHE A 28 19.57 -1.10 2.67
N VAL A 29 20.69 -1.60 3.21
CA VAL A 29 20.74 -2.46 4.40
C VAL A 29 20.10 -1.78 5.63
N TRP A 30 20.13 -0.45 5.73
CA TRP A 30 19.62 0.29 6.89
C TRP A 30 18.12 0.60 6.82
N ALA A 31 17.50 0.50 5.64
CA ALA A 31 16.05 0.69 5.47
C ALA A 31 15.26 -0.61 5.73
N SER A 32 15.96 -1.67 6.13
CA SER A 32 15.43 -3.02 6.22
C SER A 32 14.92 -3.31 7.63
N GLU A 33 13.61 -3.55 7.75
CA GLU A 33 12.92 -3.75 9.03
C GLU A 33 13.34 -5.02 9.78
N ASN A 34 13.76 -6.07 9.07
CA ASN A 34 14.10 -7.36 9.67
C ASN A 34 15.46 -7.90 9.20
N LYS A 35 16.09 -8.73 10.05
CA LYS A 35 17.43 -9.30 9.79
C LYS A 35 17.49 -10.11 8.50
N TYR A 36 16.40 -10.80 8.13
CA TYR A 36 16.33 -11.57 6.90
C TYR A 36 16.46 -10.66 5.66
N SER A 37 15.73 -9.55 5.63
CA SER A 37 15.83 -8.55 4.57
C SER A 37 17.20 -7.84 4.53
N GLN A 38 17.88 -7.67 5.68
CA GLN A 38 19.25 -7.13 5.71
C GLN A 38 20.24 -8.08 5.02
N VAL A 39 20.15 -9.38 5.35
CA VAL A 39 20.98 -10.42 4.73
C VAL A 39 20.70 -10.52 3.23
N LEU A 40 19.42 -10.47 2.82
CA LEU A 40 19.05 -10.46 1.40
C LEU A 40 19.57 -9.23 0.64
N ALA A 41 19.49 -8.04 1.25
CA ALA A 41 20.01 -6.82 0.65
C ALA A 41 21.54 -6.93 0.44
N LEU A 42 22.27 -7.42 1.44
CA LEU A 42 23.71 -7.67 1.35
C LEU A 42 24.03 -8.72 0.28
N TYR A 43 23.29 -9.83 0.24
CA TYR A 43 23.46 -10.88 -0.75
C TYR A 43 23.31 -10.35 -2.18
N ARG A 44 22.30 -9.52 -2.43
CA ARG A 44 22.10 -8.87 -3.73
C ARG A 44 23.17 -7.84 -4.07
N HIS A 45 23.68 -7.12 -3.08
CA HIS A 45 24.77 -6.16 -3.29
C HIS A 45 26.03 -6.86 -3.83
N HIS A 46 26.36 -8.04 -3.30
CA HIS A 46 27.48 -8.85 -3.79
C HIS A 46 27.17 -9.62 -5.07
N ASN A 47 25.90 -9.96 -5.32
CA ASN A 47 25.45 -10.70 -6.51
C ASN A 47 24.32 -9.94 -7.24
N PRO A 48 24.63 -8.91 -8.06
CA PRO A 48 23.61 -8.07 -8.70
C PRO A 48 22.64 -8.82 -9.63
N GLY A 49 23.09 -9.95 -10.21
CA GLY A 49 22.29 -10.83 -11.05
C GLY A 49 21.39 -11.81 -10.28
N ALA A 50 21.49 -11.86 -8.96
CA ALA A 50 20.66 -12.77 -8.17
C ALA A 50 19.22 -12.27 -8.09
N SER A 51 18.25 -13.15 -8.35
CA SER A 51 16.82 -12.84 -8.30
C SER A 51 16.30 -12.56 -6.89
N ALA A 52 17.05 -12.95 -5.86
CA ALA A 52 16.67 -12.74 -4.46
C ALA A 52 16.94 -11.28 -4.04
N GLN A 53 15.87 -10.52 -3.83
CA GLN A 53 15.92 -9.15 -3.34
C GLN A 53 14.77 -8.88 -2.38
N PRO A 54 14.96 -8.00 -1.38
CA PRO A 54 13.83 -7.50 -0.59
C PRO A 54 12.86 -6.68 -1.47
N CYS A 55 11.56 -6.77 -1.17
CA CYS A 55 10.50 -6.05 -1.88
C CYS A 55 10.15 -4.73 -1.17
N CYS A 56 9.84 -3.69 -1.95
CA CYS A 56 9.35 -2.41 -1.43
C CYS A 56 7.86 -2.54 -1.10
N VAL A 57 7.54 -2.53 0.18
CA VAL A 57 6.18 -2.76 0.71
C VAL A 57 5.76 -1.60 1.62
N PRO A 58 4.45 -1.33 1.76
CA PRO A 58 3.99 -0.24 2.61
C PRO A 58 4.24 -0.53 4.10
N GLN A 59 4.81 0.45 4.80
CA GLN A 59 5.09 0.39 6.23
C GLN A 59 3.97 1.05 7.04
N VAL A 60 3.58 2.27 6.65
CA VAL A 60 2.50 3.02 7.33
C VAL A 60 1.34 3.22 6.38
N LEU A 61 0.17 2.76 6.81
CA LEU A 61 -1.09 2.88 6.08
C LEU A 61 -2.10 3.69 6.90
N ASN A 62 -2.78 4.62 6.24
CA ASN A 62 -3.85 5.40 6.83
C ASN A 62 -5.22 4.84 6.41
N PRO A 63 -6.24 4.98 7.29
CA PRO A 63 -7.62 4.64 6.93
C PRO A 63 -8.21 5.68 5.96
N LEU A 64 -9.25 5.28 5.24
CA LEU A 64 -10.04 6.16 4.38
C LEU A 64 -11.50 6.21 4.87
N PRO A 65 -12.01 7.37 5.27
CA PRO A 65 -13.43 7.54 5.55
C PRO A 65 -14.23 7.54 4.25
N ILE A 66 -15.34 6.80 4.26
CA ILE A 66 -16.26 6.69 3.14
C ILE A 66 -17.70 6.88 3.62
N VAL A 67 -18.56 7.25 2.68
CA VAL A 67 -20.01 7.33 2.87
C VAL A 67 -20.69 6.42 1.85
N TYR A 68 -21.60 5.58 2.31
CA TYR A 68 -22.45 4.75 1.46
C TYR A 68 -23.87 4.69 2.00
N TYR A 69 -24.80 4.22 1.18
CA TYR A 69 -26.21 4.11 1.54
C TYR A 69 -26.63 2.65 1.71
N VAL A 70 -27.39 2.39 2.77
CA VAL A 70 -28.13 1.14 2.95
C VAL A 70 -29.62 1.49 2.88
N GLY A 71 -30.22 1.28 1.70
CA GLY A 71 -31.55 1.80 1.40
C GLY A 71 -31.57 3.33 1.37
N ARG A 72 -32.30 3.97 2.29
CA ARG A 72 -32.36 5.44 2.43
C ARG A 72 -31.48 6.01 3.55
N GLN A 73 -30.84 5.15 4.35
CA GLN A 73 -29.98 5.58 5.45
C GLN A 73 -28.54 5.69 4.97
N HIS A 74 -27.90 6.84 5.21
CA HIS A 74 -26.47 7.01 4.99
C HIS A 74 -25.69 6.41 6.16
N LYS A 75 -24.55 5.78 5.85
CA LYS A 75 -23.59 5.28 6.82
C LYS A 75 -22.22 5.86 6.51
N VAL A 76 -21.51 6.23 7.56
CA VAL A 76 -20.11 6.68 7.50
C VAL A 76 -19.26 5.59 8.11
N GLU A 77 -18.27 5.12 7.37
CA GLU A 77 -17.39 4.04 7.79
C GLU A 77 -15.94 4.38 7.42
N GLN A 78 -14.99 3.83 8.17
CA GLN A 78 -13.56 3.98 7.86
C GLN A 78 -13.01 2.64 7.39
N LEU A 79 -12.61 2.59 6.12
CA LEU A 79 -11.89 1.44 5.58
C LEU A 79 -10.44 1.52 6.05
N SER A 80 -9.98 0.46 6.74
CA SER A 80 -8.61 0.37 7.23
C SER A 80 -7.62 0.11 6.09
N ASN A 81 -6.38 0.58 6.28
CA ASN A 81 -5.24 0.26 5.40
C ASN A 81 -5.40 0.65 3.92
N MET A 82 -6.04 1.79 3.63
CA MET A 82 -6.36 2.17 2.26
C MET A 82 -5.29 3.06 1.61
N ILE A 83 -4.62 3.93 2.38
CA ILE A 83 -3.69 4.95 1.86
C ILE A 83 -2.28 4.66 2.34
N VAL A 84 -1.34 4.43 1.43
CA VAL A 84 0.09 4.29 1.75
C VAL A 84 0.68 5.67 2.07
N ARG A 85 1.27 5.79 3.26
CA ARG A 85 1.97 7.00 3.72
C ARG A 85 3.48 6.87 3.66
N SER A 86 4.02 5.68 3.97
CA SER A 86 5.44 5.39 3.83
C SER A 86 5.69 3.97 3.33
N CYS A 87 6.77 3.87 2.59
CA CYS A 87 7.56 2.70 2.25
C CYS A 87 8.99 3.04 2.73
#